data_AF-A0AAV4Z5P3-F1
#
_entry.id   AF-A0AAV4Z5P3-F1
#
_cell.length_a   1.000
_cell.length_b   1.000
_cell.length_c   1.000
_cell.angle_alpha   90.00
_cell.angle_beta   90.00
_cell.angle_gamma   90.00
#
_symmetry.space_group_name_H-M   'P 1'
#
loop_
_entity.id
_entity.type
_entity.pdbx_description
1 polymer ?
#
loop_
_entity_poly.entity_id
_entity_poly.type
_entity_poly.pdbx_seq_one_letter_code
_entity_poly.pdbx_strand_id
1 'polypeptide(L)'
;MVRATLVGSLAVCVLTTLTSLAFALEPMRPQLQQAAKPCPRHGSGFIRIPGSETCIRIGGRATTGLDLRSREGDPASRSIAGGRVAVDTRTETGYGPVRTYVRIGAGQR
;
A
#
# COMPACT_ATOMS: atom_id res chain seq x y z
N MET A 1 -11.31 59.75 13.10
CA MET A 1 -10.25 58.79 12.68
C MET A 1 -10.32 57.48 13.50
N VAL A 2 -11.51 56.87 13.68
CA VAL A 2 -11.69 55.62 14.47
C VAL A 2 -12.38 54.49 13.67
N ARG A 3 -13.02 54.82 12.53
CA ARG A 3 -13.68 53.82 11.66
C ARG A 3 -12.71 53.01 10.79
N ALA A 4 -11.57 53.59 10.40
CA ALA A 4 -10.60 52.93 9.52
C ALA A 4 -9.78 51.84 10.24
N THR A 5 -9.54 52.00 11.54
CA THR A 5 -8.78 51.02 12.35
C THR A 5 -9.59 49.78 12.70
N LEU A 6 -10.92 49.89 12.80
CA LEU A 6 -11.80 48.76 13.11
C LEU A 6 -11.94 47.75 11.95
N VAL A 7 -11.98 48.26 10.71
CA VAL A 7 -12.11 47.41 9.50
C VAL A 7 -10.83 46.61 9.25
N GLY A 8 -9.66 47.15 9.61
CA GLY A 8 -8.38 46.44 9.50
C GLY A 8 -8.26 45.24 10.45
N SER A 9 -8.79 45.31 11.67
CA SER A 9 -8.70 44.21 12.65
C SER A 9 -9.63 43.05 12.35
N LEU A 10 -10.84 43.31 11.82
CA LEU A 10 -11.79 42.24 11.48
C LEU A 10 -11.36 41.43 10.25
N ALA A 11 -10.73 42.08 9.26
CA ALA A 11 -10.21 41.39 8.08
C ALA A 11 -9.08 40.39 8.43
N VAL A 12 -8.24 40.74 9.41
CA VAL A 12 -7.13 39.88 9.87
C VAL A 12 -7.66 38.62 10.59
N CYS A 13 -8.74 38.75 11.36
CA CYS A 13 -9.34 37.60 12.07
C CYS A 13 -10.04 36.59 11.15
N VAL A 14 -10.58 37.03 10.01
CA VAL A 14 -11.25 36.12 9.05
C VAL A 14 -10.22 35.32 8.24
N LEU A 15 -9.03 35.89 7.99
CA LEU A 15 -7.96 35.22 7.27
C LEU A 15 -7.27 34.12 8.10
N THR A 16 -7.28 34.21 9.44
CA THR A 16 -6.62 33.21 10.30
C THR A 16 -7.48 32.01 10.67
N THR A 17 -8.79 32.05 10.45
CA THR A 17 -9.70 30.92 10.79
C THR A 17 -9.84 29.87 9.69
N LEU A 18 -9.45 30.18 8.46
CA LEU A 18 -9.55 29.26 7.32
C LEU A 18 -8.37 28.27 7.21
N THR A 19 -7.27 28.50 7.94
CA THR A 19 -6.05 27.69 7.81
C THR A 19 -5.91 26.57 8.84
N SER A 20 -6.80 26.46 9.82
CA SER A 20 -6.67 25.52 10.95
C SER A 20 -7.24 24.11 10.70
N LEU A 21 -7.87 23.84 9.56
CA LEU A 21 -8.47 22.52 9.27
C LEU A 21 -7.56 21.52 8.53
N ALA A 22 -6.29 21.85 8.29
CA ALA A 22 -5.37 21.00 7.51
C ALA A 22 -4.59 19.94 8.34
N PHE A 23 -4.81 19.84 9.65
CA PHE A 23 -3.98 19.04 10.57
C PHE A 23 -4.59 17.69 10.99
N ALA A 24 -5.00 16.83 10.06
CA ALA A 24 -5.47 15.50 10.46
C ALA A 24 -5.17 14.34 9.51
N LEU A 25 -4.31 14.54 8.51
CA LEU A 25 -3.77 13.45 7.71
C LEU A 25 -2.25 13.61 7.60
N GLU A 26 -1.58 13.84 8.73
CA GLU A 26 -0.12 13.74 8.75
C GLU A 26 0.18 12.24 8.62
N PRO A 27 0.72 11.77 7.47
CA PRO A 27 1.16 10.39 7.39
C PRO A 27 2.20 10.22 8.49
N MET A 28 1.97 9.28 9.41
CA MET A 28 3.02 8.82 10.32
C MET A 28 4.20 8.41 9.45
N ARG A 29 5.14 9.32 9.21
CA ARG A 29 6.37 9.02 8.50
C ARG A 29 7.12 8.11 9.46
N PRO A 30 7.22 6.79 9.15
CA PRO A 30 8.00 5.92 10.01
C PRO A 30 9.38 6.56 10.11
N GLN A 31 9.87 6.75 11.33
CA GLN A 31 11.22 7.27 11.48
C GLN A 31 12.15 6.31 10.74
N LEU A 32 13.10 6.84 9.97
CA LEU A 32 13.96 6.06 9.06
C LEU A 32 14.60 4.82 9.73
N GLN A 33 14.74 4.86 11.05
CA GLN A 33 15.20 3.77 11.93
C GLN A 33 14.33 2.50 11.90
N GLN A 34 13.06 2.60 11.47
CA GLN A 34 12.09 1.49 11.39
C GLN A 34 11.99 0.89 9.98
N ALA A 35 12.89 1.24 9.07
CA ALA A 35 12.95 0.63 7.75
C ALA A 35 13.10 -0.90 7.87
N ALA A 36 12.31 -1.63 7.08
CA ALA A 36 12.37 -3.08 7.07
C ALA A 36 13.75 -3.55 6.63
N LYS A 37 14.40 -4.40 7.44
CA LYS A 37 15.75 -4.90 7.17
C LYS A 37 15.69 -6.13 6.26
N PRO A 38 16.67 -6.39 5.38
CA PRO A 38 16.73 -7.65 4.65
C PRO A 38 16.80 -8.86 5.60
N CYS A 39 16.14 -9.96 5.24
CA CYS A 39 16.20 -11.22 5.99
C CYS A 39 16.80 -12.35 5.13
N PRO A 40 18.13 -12.40 4.96
CA PRO A 40 18.80 -13.33 4.05
C PRO A 40 18.67 -14.80 4.47
N ARG A 41 18.47 -15.07 5.77
CA ARG A 41 18.39 -16.44 6.32
C ARG A 41 17.26 -17.28 5.71
N HIS A 42 16.16 -16.65 5.28
CA HIS A 42 15.03 -17.34 4.65
C HIS A 42 15.03 -17.29 3.12
N GLY A 43 16.02 -16.63 2.51
CA GLY A 43 16.17 -16.47 1.08
C GLY A 43 15.84 -15.06 0.58
N SER A 44 15.95 -14.88 -0.73
CA SER A 44 15.74 -13.58 -1.39
C SER A 44 14.29 -13.10 -1.30
N GLY A 45 14.12 -11.79 -1.24
CA GLY A 45 12.80 -11.14 -1.17
C GLY A 45 12.11 -11.18 0.19
N PHE A 46 12.76 -11.73 1.22
CA PHE A 46 12.29 -11.62 2.61
C PHE A 46 12.81 -10.35 3.26
N ILE A 47 11.91 -9.63 3.91
CA ILE A 47 12.21 -8.48 4.77
C ILE A 47 11.79 -8.80 6.20
N ARG A 48 12.49 -8.21 7.15
CA ARG A 48 12.23 -8.32 8.57
C ARG A 48 11.20 -7.27 8.98
N ILE A 49 10.13 -7.69 9.65
CA ILE A 49 9.13 -6.77 10.20
C ILE A 49 9.76 -6.05 11.41
N PRO A 50 9.75 -4.71 11.45
CA PRO A 50 10.33 -3.96 12.57
C PRO A 50 9.61 -4.33 13.89
N GLY A 51 10.38 -4.50 14.96
CA GLY A 51 9.84 -4.91 16.26
C GLY A 51 9.54 -6.40 16.43
N SER A 52 9.92 -7.26 15.48
CA SER A 52 9.74 -8.71 15.61
C SER A 52 10.88 -9.53 15.00
N GLU A 53 10.91 -10.83 15.35
CA GLU A 53 11.80 -11.81 14.71
C GLU A 53 11.26 -12.36 13.37
N THR A 54 10.07 -11.90 12.95
CA THR A 54 9.34 -12.43 11.80
C THR A 54 9.85 -11.84 10.49
N CYS A 55 10.15 -12.71 9.54
CA CYS A 55 10.46 -12.34 8.17
C CYS A 55 9.25 -12.55 7.27
N ILE A 56 8.95 -11.57 6.43
CA ILE A 56 7.82 -11.57 5.50
C ILE A 56 8.32 -11.43 4.06
N ARG A 57 7.68 -12.15 3.16
CA ARG A 57 7.81 -11.98 1.72
C ARG A 57 6.42 -11.79 1.12
N ILE A 58 6.26 -10.69 0.41
CA ILE A 58 5.06 -10.41 -0.37
C ILE A 58 5.44 -10.59 -1.84
N GLY A 59 4.65 -11.39 -2.54
CA GLY A 59 4.86 -11.64 -3.96
C GLY A 59 3.54 -11.83 -4.67
N GLY A 60 3.60 -11.95 -5.99
CA GLY A 60 2.40 -12.09 -6.78
C GLY A 60 2.69 -12.06 -8.26
N ARG A 61 1.62 -12.12 -9.04
CA ARG A 61 1.66 -11.88 -10.48
C ARG A 61 0.38 -11.19 -10.91
N ALA A 62 0.51 -10.25 -11.83
CA ALA A 62 -0.60 -9.70 -12.60
C ALA A 62 -0.55 -10.30 -14.01
N THR A 63 -1.70 -10.62 -14.56
CA THR A 63 -1.86 -11.14 -15.92
C THR A 63 -2.94 -10.35 -16.62
N THR A 64 -2.63 -9.86 -17.80
CA THR A 64 -3.57 -9.21 -18.70
C THR A 64 -3.43 -9.85 -20.07
N GLY A 65 -4.51 -9.93 -20.82
CA GLY A 65 -4.52 -10.54 -22.14
C GLY A 65 -5.78 -10.16 -22.91
N LEU A 66 -5.77 -10.48 -24.20
CA LEU A 66 -6.92 -10.35 -25.07
C LEU A 66 -7.14 -11.69 -25.76
N ASP A 67 -8.27 -12.34 -25.46
CA ASP A 67 -8.73 -13.51 -26.18
C ASP A 67 -9.35 -13.05 -27.49
N LEU A 68 -8.72 -13.39 -28.60
CA LEU A 68 -9.26 -13.20 -29.94
C LEU A 68 -9.91 -14.50 -30.40
N ARG A 69 -11.20 -14.45 -30.71
CA ARG A 69 -11.92 -15.56 -31.34
C ARG A 69 -12.41 -15.10 -32.69
N SER A 70 -11.87 -15.73 -33.74
CA SER A 70 -12.40 -15.54 -35.09
C SER A 70 -13.40 -16.65 -35.37
N ARG A 71 -14.67 -16.30 -35.48
CA ARG A 71 -15.69 -17.14 -36.13
C ARG A 71 -15.95 -16.53 -37.50
N GLU A 72 -16.17 -17.37 -38.51
CA GLU A 72 -16.51 -16.92 -39.86
C GLU A 72 -17.64 -15.86 -39.81
N GLY A 73 -17.30 -14.60 -40.09
CA GLY A 73 -18.24 -13.47 -40.07
C GLY A 73 -18.47 -12.75 -38.73
N ASP A 74 -17.89 -13.20 -37.61
CA ASP A 74 -18.06 -12.55 -36.29
C ASP A 74 -16.76 -12.62 -35.46
N PRO A 75 -15.87 -11.61 -35.61
CA PRO A 75 -14.68 -11.51 -34.77
C PRO A 75 -15.08 -11.02 -33.37
N ALA A 76 -14.89 -11.89 -32.37
CA ALA A 76 -15.08 -11.54 -30.97
C ALA A 76 -13.73 -11.33 -30.28
N SER A 77 -13.67 -10.29 -29.43
CA SER A 77 -12.52 -10.05 -28.55
C SER A 77 -12.98 -9.99 -27.10
N ARG A 78 -12.20 -10.59 -26.20
CA ARG A 78 -12.48 -10.60 -24.77
C ARG A 78 -11.24 -10.26 -23.98
N SER A 79 -11.32 -9.21 -23.18
CA SER A 79 -10.24 -8.84 -22.27
C SER A 79 -10.19 -9.81 -21.10
N ILE A 80 -9.00 -10.35 -20.86
CA ILE A 80 -8.69 -11.16 -19.69
C ILE A 80 -7.88 -10.31 -18.73
N ALA A 81 -8.34 -10.27 -17.48
CA ALA A 81 -7.56 -9.73 -16.37
C ALA A 81 -7.56 -10.74 -15.23
N GLY A 82 -6.39 -10.93 -14.63
CA GLY A 82 -6.24 -11.75 -13.47
C GLY A 82 -5.02 -11.38 -12.65
N GLY A 83 -5.03 -11.81 -11.40
CA GLY A 83 -4.02 -11.46 -10.44
C GLY A 83 -3.89 -12.52 -9.38
N ARG A 84 -2.73 -12.55 -8.75
CA ARG A 84 -2.44 -13.38 -7.61
C ARG A 84 -1.52 -12.65 -6.67
N VAL A 85 -1.83 -12.74 -5.39
CA VAL A 85 -1.00 -12.24 -4.29
C VAL A 85 -0.67 -13.41 -3.37
N ALA A 86 0.55 -13.45 -2.90
CA ALA A 86 1.04 -14.43 -1.95
C ALA A 86 1.81 -13.71 -0.83
N VAL A 87 1.56 -14.11 0.40
CA VAL A 87 2.24 -13.64 1.60
C VAL A 87 2.82 -14.86 2.30
N ASP A 88 4.13 -14.87 2.50
CA ASP A 88 4.87 -15.91 3.24
C ASP A 88 5.53 -15.24 4.45
N THR A 89 5.18 -15.65 5.67
CA THR A 89 5.88 -15.23 6.88
C THR A 89 6.57 -16.42 7.54
N ARG A 90 7.78 -16.18 8.03
CA ARG A 90 8.62 -17.19 8.69
C ARG A 90 9.26 -16.62 9.93
N THR A 91 9.24 -17.39 11.01
CA THR A 91 9.76 -17.01 12.32
C THR A 91 10.43 -18.22 12.96
N GLU A 92 11.63 -18.03 13.51
CA GLU A 92 12.27 -19.05 14.34
C GLU A 92 11.75 -18.91 15.77
N THR A 93 11.21 -19.98 16.31
CA THR A 93 10.76 -20.04 17.70
C THR A 93 11.61 -21.05 18.48
N GLY A 94 11.57 -21.01 19.81
CA GLY A 94 12.26 -22.01 20.64
C GLY A 94 11.80 -23.45 20.42
N TYR A 95 10.66 -23.65 19.76
CA TYR A 95 10.09 -24.94 19.41
C TYR A 95 10.35 -25.35 17.96
N GLY A 96 11.04 -24.50 17.18
CA GLY A 96 11.34 -24.70 15.77
C GLY A 96 10.80 -23.61 14.84
N PRO A 97 11.03 -23.76 13.53
CA PRO A 97 10.60 -22.78 12.53
C PRO A 97 9.09 -22.84 12.30
N VAL A 98 8.42 -21.70 12.42
CA VAL A 98 7.00 -21.53 12.12
C VAL A 98 6.84 -20.77 10.80
N ARG A 99 5.98 -21.28 9.92
CA ARG A 99 5.67 -20.66 8.63
C ARG A 99 4.17 -20.46 8.45
N THR A 100 3.78 -19.27 8.03
CA THR A 100 2.42 -18.97 7.58
C THR A 100 2.45 -18.58 6.12
N TYR A 101 1.59 -19.18 5.31
CA TYR A 101 1.50 -18.92 3.88
C TYR A 101 0.07 -18.70 3.45
N VAL A 102 -0.19 -17.55 2.84
CA VAL A 102 -1.51 -17.18 2.31
C VAL A 102 -1.37 -16.81 0.86
N ARG A 103 -2.23 -17.35 -0.01
CA ARG A 103 -2.23 -17.05 -1.44
C ARG A 103 -3.65 -16.87 -1.94
N ILE A 104 -3.93 -15.69 -2.46
CA ILE A 104 -5.24 -15.32 -2.99
C ILE A 104 -5.06 -15.00 -4.48
N GLY A 105 -6.01 -15.41 -5.30
CA GLY A 105 -6.03 -15.08 -6.71
C GLY A 105 -7.43 -14.79 -7.19
N ALA A 106 -7.53 -13.91 -8.18
CA ALA A 106 -8.79 -13.51 -8.81
C ALA A 106 -8.57 -13.31 -10.31
N GLY A 107 -9.62 -13.46 -11.10
CA GLY A 107 -9.58 -13.26 -12.55
C GLY A 107 -9.99 -14.48 -13.36
N GLN A 108 -10.36 -14.20 -14.60
CA GLN A 108 -10.77 -15.18 -15.60
C GLN A 108 -9.51 -15.85 -16.16
N ARG A 109 -9.48 -17.18 -16.27
CA ARG A 109 -8.40 -17.91 -16.94
C ARG A 109 -8.71 -18.10 -18.41
#